data_AF-A0A2K6SDY8-F1
#
_entry.id   AF-A0A2K6SDY8-F1
#
_cell.length_a   1.000
_cell.length_b   1.000
_cell.length_c   1.000
_cell.angle_alpha   90.00
_cell.angle_beta   90.00
_cell.angle_gamma   90.00
#
_symmetry.space_group_name_H-M   'P 1'
#
loop_
_entity.id
_entity.type
_entity.pdbx_description
1 polymer ?
#
loop_
_entity_poly.entity_id
_entity_poly.type
_entity_poly.pdbx_seq_one_letter_code
_entity_poly.pdbx_strand_id
1 'polypeptide(L)'
;FTKHCLACCLQAVPPTYADLGKSARDVFTKGCGFGLIKLDLKTKSGRNGLEFTSSGPANTETTKVTGSLETEYRRTEHGLTFTEKWNTDSTPGTERTVEDQLTGYEWEHIHLDCDMDFDIAGPSIRGALVLGYEDWLAGYQMSFETAKSQVTQSNFAVGYKTDEYTFGGSIYQKVNKKLETAVNLAWTARNSNTCFGIAAKYQIDPDACFSAKVNNSSLIGFGYTQTLKPGIKLTLSALLDGKDINVGGHKLGLGLEFQA
;
A
#
# COMPACT_ATOMS: atom_id res chain seq x y z
N PHE A 1 -2.91 21.20 33.85
CA PHE A 1 -2.52 19.77 33.78
C PHE A 1 -3.72 18.82 33.62
N THR A 2 -4.84 19.23 33.00
CA THR A 2 -6.03 18.34 32.89
C THR A 2 -6.92 18.73 31.71
N LYS A 3 -6.34 18.78 30.50
CA LYS A 3 -7.11 18.89 29.24
C LYS A 3 -6.54 18.05 28.07
N HIS A 4 -5.45 17.29 28.29
CA HIS A 4 -4.85 16.42 27.26
C HIS A 4 -5.31 14.95 27.33
N CYS A 5 -6.23 14.59 28.22
CA CYS A 5 -6.61 13.19 28.47
C CYS A 5 -7.94 12.77 27.84
N LEU A 6 -8.64 13.64 27.10
CA LEU A 6 -10.00 13.36 26.58
C LEU A 6 -10.09 13.21 25.05
N ALA A 7 -8.99 13.32 24.31
CA ALA A 7 -8.99 13.08 22.86
C ALA A 7 -8.39 11.72 22.44
N CYS A 8 -7.81 10.96 23.39
CA CYS A 8 -7.12 9.69 23.13
C CYS A 8 -7.99 8.45 23.44
N CYS A 9 -9.20 8.62 23.98
CA CYS A 9 -10.11 7.52 24.35
C CYS A 9 -11.38 7.43 23.47
N LEU A 10 -11.31 7.81 22.20
CA LEU A 10 -12.24 7.26 21.20
C LEU A 10 -11.60 5.98 20.71
N GLN A 11 -12.08 4.84 21.22
CA GLN A 11 -11.65 3.50 20.80
C GLN A 11 -11.78 3.40 19.28
N ALA A 12 -10.64 3.54 18.61
CA ALA A 12 -10.56 3.51 17.17
C ALA A 12 -10.83 2.09 16.70
N VAL A 13 -11.74 1.96 15.75
CA VAL A 13 -11.95 0.71 15.01
C VAL A 13 -10.58 0.20 14.54
N PRO A 14 -10.25 -1.08 14.80
CA PRO A 14 -8.97 -1.62 14.35
C PRO A 14 -8.89 -1.58 12.81
N PRO A 15 -7.69 -1.37 12.24
CA PRO A 15 -7.53 -1.34 10.79
C PRO A 15 -7.86 -2.70 10.15
N THR A 16 -8.10 -2.73 8.83
CA THR A 16 -8.21 -3.99 8.09
C THR A 16 -6.91 -4.79 8.21
N TYR A 17 -6.97 -6.10 8.00
CA TYR A 17 -5.76 -6.93 7.96
C TYR A 17 -4.77 -6.42 6.90
N ALA A 18 -5.29 -5.99 5.74
CA ALA A 18 -4.49 -5.42 4.66
C ALA A 18 -3.82 -4.09 5.03
N ASP A 19 -4.34 -3.36 6.01
CA ASP A 19 -3.80 -2.09 6.49
C ASP A 19 -2.81 -2.24 7.68
N LEU A 20 -2.64 -3.45 8.24
CA LEU A 20 -1.65 -3.69 9.31
C LEU A 20 -0.23 -3.40 8.82
N GLY A 21 0.43 -2.40 9.40
CA GLY A 21 1.77 -1.96 8.96
C GLY A 21 1.78 -1.19 7.63
N LYS A 22 0.63 -0.73 7.13
CA LYS A 22 0.54 0.08 5.91
C LYS A 22 1.36 1.36 5.99
N SER A 23 1.40 2.03 7.14
CA SER A 23 2.22 3.23 7.32
C SER A 23 3.71 2.95 7.08
N ALA A 24 4.24 1.84 7.61
CA ALA A 24 5.62 1.44 7.34
C ALA A 24 5.81 1.15 5.85
N ARG A 25 4.94 0.32 5.26
CA ARG A 25 5.00 -0.05 3.82
C ARG A 25 4.95 1.17 2.92
N ASP A 26 4.10 2.14 3.23
CA ASP A 26 3.92 3.38 2.49
C ASP A 26 5.21 4.22 2.44
N VAL A 27 6.03 4.23 3.50
CA VAL A 27 7.33 4.92 3.49
C VAL A 27 8.30 4.23 2.51
N PHE A 28 8.20 2.92 2.30
CA PHE A 28 9.02 2.17 1.34
C PHE A 28 8.52 2.24 -0.11
N THR A 29 7.21 2.41 -0.32
CA THR A 29 6.57 2.27 -1.64
C THR A 29 6.17 3.60 -2.27
N LYS A 30 5.68 4.57 -1.49
CA LYS A 30 5.22 5.85 -2.04
C LYS A 30 6.41 6.66 -2.56
N GLY A 31 6.28 7.15 -3.79
CA GLY A 31 7.33 7.93 -4.47
C GLY A 31 8.47 7.09 -5.05
N CYS A 32 8.33 5.76 -5.10
CA CYS A 32 9.37 4.83 -5.54
C CYS A 32 8.90 4.02 -6.78
N GLY A 33 8.94 4.64 -7.96
CA GLY A 33 8.54 4.01 -9.24
C GLY A 33 9.74 3.62 -10.10
N PHE A 34 10.70 2.87 -9.56
CA PHE A 34 11.98 2.63 -10.25
C PHE A 34 11.82 1.80 -11.54
N GLY A 35 12.47 2.24 -12.61
CA GLY A 35 12.44 1.55 -13.91
C GLY A 35 11.11 1.70 -14.65
N LEU A 36 10.23 2.58 -14.19
CA LEU A 36 8.92 2.83 -14.77
C LEU A 36 8.74 4.31 -15.08
N ILE A 37 8.17 4.59 -16.26
CA ILE A 37 7.53 5.87 -16.56
C ILE A 37 6.04 5.67 -16.29
N LYS A 38 5.54 6.24 -15.20
CA LYS A 38 4.16 6.08 -14.74
C LYS A 38 3.37 7.35 -14.98
N LEU A 39 2.25 7.22 -15.67
CA LEU A 39 1.23 8.27 -15.75
C LEU A 39 0.01 7.83 -14.94
N ASP A 40 -0.35 8.59 -13.93
CA ASP A 40 -1.56 8.38 -13.13
C ASP A 40 -2.52 9.55 -13.36
N LEU A 41 -3.76 9.25 -13.72
CA LEU A 41 -4.84 10.22 -13.83
C LEU A 41 -5.95 9.85 -12.85
N LYS A 42 -6.18 10.71 -11.86
CA LYS A 42 -7.20 10.55 -10.83
C LYS A 42 -8.27 11.60 -11.01
N THR A 43 -9.53 11.16 -11.13
CA THR A 43 -10.67 12.05 -11.28
C THR A 43 -11.67 11.76 -10.18
N LYS A 44 -12.00 12.77 -9.37
CA LYS A 44 -13.02 12.63 -8.31
C LYS A 44 -14.33 13.27 -8.75
N SER A 45 -15.37 12.46 -8.91
CA SER A 45 -16.71 12.96 -9.26
C SER A 45 -17.45 13.44 -8.02
N GLY A 46 -17.55 14.77 -7.87
CA GLY A 46 -18.05 15.43 -6.65
C GLY A 46 -19.52 15.22 -6.28
N ARG A 47 -20.32 14.46 -7.04
CA ARG A 47 -21.76 14.24 -6.74
C ARG A 47 -22.11 12.84 -6.25
N ASN A 48 -21.34 11.81 -6.63
CA ASN A 48 -21.75 10.41 -6.44
C ASN A 48 -20.73 9.57 -5.68
N GLY A 49 -19.64 10.14 -5.15
CA GLY A 49 -18.60 9.36 -4.45
C GLY A 49 -17.81 8.41 -5.36
N LEU A 50 -17.82 8.69 -6.67
CA LEU A 50 -17.17 7.89 -7.71
C LEU A 50 -15.78 8.47 -7.99
N GLU A 51 -14.74 7.65 -7.81
CA GLU A 51 -13.35 7.98 -8.11
C GLU A 51 -12.85 7.08 -9.23
N PHE A 52 -12.29 7.69 -10.28
CA PHE A 52 -11.64 6.96 -11.36
C PHE A 52 -10.13 7.17 -11.27
N THR A 53 -9.37 6.09 -11.29
CA THR A 53 -7.92 6.11 -11.38
C THR A 53 -7.49 5.33 -12.62
N SER A 54 -7.02 6.05 -13.63
CA SER A 54 -6.40 5.45 -14.81
C SER A 54 -4.89 5.51 -14.65
N SER A 55 -4.20 4.37 -14.80
CA SER A 55 -2.75 4.30 -14.71
C SER A 55 -2.14 3.66 -15.95
N GLY A 56 -1.02 4.21 -16.40
CA GLY A 56 -0.23 3.68 -17.51
C GLY A 56 1.26 3.64 -17.15
N PRO A 57 1.75 2.56 -16.53
CA PRO A 57 3.17 2.35 -16.37
C PRO A 57 3.80 1.78 -17.65
N ALA A 58 4.87 2.43 -18.12
CA ALA A 58 5.75 1.94 -19.15
C ALA A 58 7.08 1.50 -18.52
N ASN A 59 7.46 0.25 -18.73
CA ASN A 59 8.73 -0.28 -18.23
C ASN A 59 9.87 0.13 -19.16
N THR A 60 10.88 0.81 -18.61
CA THR A 60 12.01 1.33 -19.40
C THR A 60 13.00 0.24 -19.81
N GLU A 61 13.00 -0.90 -19.13
CA GLU A 61 13.89 -2.04 -19.42
C GLU A 61 13.27 -2.97 -20.46
N THR A 62 11.98 -3.31 -20.30
CA THR A 62 11.31 -4.30 -21.16
C THR A 62 10.51 -3.68 -22.30
N THR A 63 10.42 -2.34 -22.35
CA THR A 63 9.58 -1.54 -23.26
C THR A 63 8.09 -1.92 -23.26
N LYS A 64 7.65 -2.78 -22.32
CA LYS A 64 6.26 -3.15 -22.13
C LYS A 64 5.49 -1.97 -21.52
N VAL A 65 4.36 -1.67 -22.12
CA VAL A 65 3.39 -0.70 -21.58
C VAL A 65 2.19 -1.49 -21.10
N THR A 66 1.78 -1.24 -19.86
CA THR A 66 0.56 -1.81 -19.29
C THR A 66 -0.39 -0.66 -18.97
N GLY A 67 -1.69 -0.96 -19.01
CA GLY A 67 -2.74 -0.02 -18.63
C GLY A 67 -3.58 -0.64 -17.55
N SER A 68 -3.93 0.15 -16.54
CA SER A 68 -4.94 -0.21 -15.56
C SER A 68 -5.99 0.89 -15.44
N LEU A 69 -7.23 0.48 -15.19
CA LEU A 69 -8.32 1.36 -14.85
C LEU A 69 -8.97 0.84 -13.57
N GLU A 70 -8.92 1.65 -12.52
CA GLU A 70 -9.58 1.40 -11.24
C GLU A 70 -10.76 2.36 -11.11
N THR A 71 -11.94 1.82 -10.87
CA THR A 71 -13.16 2.57 -10.59
C THR A 71 -13.61 2.24 -9.18
N GLU A 72 -13.59 3.24 -8.30
CA GLU A 72 -13.97 3.10 -6.91
C GLU A 72 -15.28 3.87 -6.67
N TYR A 73 -16.32 3.17 -6.24
CA TYR A 73 -17.61 3.76 -5.92
C TYR A 73 -17.89 3.60 -4.42
N ARG A 74 -17.83 4.72 -3.70
CA ARG A 74 -18.14 4.76 -2.26
C ARG A 74 -19.58 5.22 -2.04
N ARG A 75 -20.41 4.34 -1.51
CA ARG A 75 -21.72 4.70 -0.94
C ARG A 75 -21.57 4.85 0.57
N THR A 76 -21.17 6.04 1.01
CA THR A 76 -20.91 6.37 2.42
C THR A 76 -22.12 6.17 3.33
N GLU A 77 -23.36 6.27 2.82
CA GLU A 77 -24.58 6.07 3.60
C GLU A 77 -24.77 4.64 4.14
N HIS A 78 -24.13 3.64 3.51
CA HIS A 78 -24.28 2.22 3.88
C HIS A 78 -22.94 1.54 4.19
N GLY A 79 -21.84 2.29 4.23
CA GLY A 79 -20.49 1.73 4.46
C GLY A 79 -19.97 0.84 3.32
N LEU A 80 -20.59 0.87 2.14
CA LEU A 80 -20.23 0.01 1.01
C LEU A 80 -19.23 0.71 0.08
N THR A 81 -18.14 0.02 -0.25
CA THR A 81 -17.16 0.44 -1.26
C THR A 81 -17.06 -0.64 -2.32
N PHE A 82 -17.43 -0.30 -3.55
CA PHE A 82 -17.27 -1.17 -4.71
C PHE A 82 -16.03 -0.74 -5.47
N THR A 83 -15.06 -1.64 -5.63
CA THR A 83 -13.84 -1.36 -6.38
C THR A 83 -13.77 -2.29 -7.58
N GLU A 84 -13.78 -1.70 -8.77
CA GLU A 84 -13.67 -2.42 -10.03
C GLU A 84 -12.32 -2.11 -10.67
N LYS A 85 -11.47 -3.14 -10.82
CA LYS A 85 -10.13 -3.01 -11.39
C LYS A 85 -10.01 -3.77 -12.70
N TRP A 86 -9.46 -3.09 -13.70
CA TRP A 86 -9.22 -3.57 -15.05
C TRP A 86 -7.74 -3.45 -15.39
N ASN A 87 -7.11 -4.53 -15.87
CA ASN A 87 -5.72 -4.52 -16.33
C ASN A 87 -5.60 -5.07 -17.76
N THR A 88 -4.57 -4.68 -18.50
CA THR A 88 -4.34 -5.10 -19.91
C THR A 88 -3.18 -6.08 -20.10
N ASP A 89 -2.71 -6.75 -19.04
CA ASP A 89 -1.50 -7.55 -19.06
C ASP A 89 -1.63 -8.91 -19.79
N SER A 90 -1.30 -8.90 -21.09
CA SER A 90 -0.78 -10.05 -21.88
C SER A 90 -1.60 -11.35 -21.97
N THR A 91 -2.92 -11.25 -22.14
CA THR A 91 -3.76 -12.16 -22.97
C THR A 91 -4.97 -11.32 -23.45
N PRO A 92 -5.70 -11.66 -24.53
CA PRO A 92 -7.03 -11.10 -24.77
C PRO A 92 -7.98 -11.71 -23.71
N GLY A 93 -7.80 -11.25 -22.49
CA GLY A 93 -8.44 -11.74 -21.28
C GLY A 93 -8.50 -10.55 -20.37
N THR A 94 -9.63 -9.87 -20.41
CA THR A 94 -9.95 -8.87 -19.42
C THR A 94 -10.04 -9.56 -18.06
N GLU A 95 -9.04 -9.40 -17.21
CA GLU A 95 -9.20 -9.71 -15.79
C GLU A 95 -10.07 -8.60 -15.19
N ARG A 96 -11.30 -8.98 -14.81
CA ARG A 96 -12.22 -8.13 -14.04
C ARG A 96 -12.15 -8.61 -12.60
N THR A 97 -11.46 -7.87 -11.75
CA THR A 97 -11.56 -8.09 -10.30
C THR A 97 -12.63 -7.13 -9.79
N VAL A 98 -13.77 -7.68 -9.36
CA VAL A 98 -14.78 -6.94 -8.60
C VAL A 98 -14.51 -7.25 -7.14
N GLU A 99 -13.79 -6.35 -6.46
CA GLU A 99 -13.65 -6.41 -5.00
C GLU A 99 -14.93 -5.79 -4.41
N ASP A 100 -15.84 -6.64 -3.98
CA ASP A 100 -17.02 -6.23 -3.22
C ASP A 100 -16.72 -6.45 -1.73
N GLN A 101 -16.35 -5.37 -1.02
CA GLN A 101 -16.26 -5.40 0.45
C GLN A 101 -17.67 -5.46 1.02
N LEU A 102 -18.26 -6.66 1.02
CA LEU A 102 -19.67 -6.85 1.28
C LEU A 102 -20.06 -6.69 2.75
N THR A 103 -19.12 -6.79 3.71
CA THR A 103 -19.45 -6.72 5.15
C THR A 103 -18.25 -6.36 6.02
N GLY A 104 -17.83 -5.09 6.00
CA GLY A 104 -17.01 -4.51 7.07
C GLY A 104 -17.86 -4.26 8.32
N TYR A 105 -17.93 -5.20 9.26
CA TYR A 105 -18.56 -4.92 10.56
C TYR A 105 -17.49 -4.36 11.51
N GLU A 106 -17.54 -3.04 11.69
CA GLU A 106 -16.75 -2.30 12.65
C GLU A 106 -17.49 -2.32 14.00
N TRP A 107 -17.03 -3.14 14.95
CA TRP A 107 -17.45 -3.03 16.34
C TRP A 107 -16.26 -2.58 17.19
N GLU A 108 -16.51 -1.99 18.36
CA GLU A 108 -15.44 -1.60 19.28
C GLU A 108 -14.50 -2.81 19.45
N HIS A 109 -13.24 -2.67 18.99
CA HIS A 109 -12.17 -3.69 19.00
C HIS A 109 -12.20 -4.80 17.94
N ILE A 110 -13.14 -4.81 16.98
CA ILE A 110 -13.23 -5.88 15.97
C ILE A 110 -13.42 -5.29 14.57
N HIS A 111 -12.60 -5.76 13.62
CA HIS A 111 -12.76 -5.51 12.20
C HIS A 111 -12.80 -6.85 11.47
N LEU A 112 -13.93 -7.12 10.82
CA LEU A 112 -14.10 -8.28 9.95
C LEU A 112 -14.21 -7.82 8.51
N ASP A 113 -13.44 -8.44 7.62
CA ASP A 113 -13.40 -8.14 6.19
C ASP A 113 -13.53 -9.47 5.41
N CYS A 114 -14.25 -9.41 4.30
CA CYS A 114 -14.43 -10.55 3.42
C CYS A 114 -14.35 -10.05 1.98
N ASP A 115 -13.34 -10.52 1.26
CA ASP A 115 -13.08 -10.21 -0.13
C ASP A 115 -13.33 -11.45 -0.99
N MET A 116 -14.03 -11.28 -2.11
CA MET A 116 -14.38 -12.35 -3.03
C MET A 116 -13.84 -12.03 -4.41
N ASP A 117 -12.81 -12.77 -4.81
CA ASP A 117 -12.19 -12.62 -6.12
C ASP A 117 -12.79 -13.63 -7.10
N PHE A 118 -13.40 -13.14 -8.18
CA PHE A 118 -14.05 -13.94 -9.21
C PHE A 118 -13.14 -14.13 -10.42
N ASP A 119 -12.17 -15.02 -10.30
CA ASP A 119 -11.32 -15.44 -11.42
C ASP A 119 -12.02 -16.51 -12.29
N ILE A 120 -11.66 -16.57 -13.57
CA ILE A 120 -12.05 -17.60 -14.54
C ILE A 120 -11.62 -18.99 -14.06
N ALA A 121 -10.51 -19.09 -13.32
CA ALA A 121 -10.03 -20.32 -12.69
C ALA A 121 -10.93 -20.83 -11.53
N GLY A 122 -11.87 -19.99 -11.07
CA GLY A 122 -12.82 -20.28 -10.00
C GLY A 122 -12.74 -19.24 -8.88
N PRO A 123 -13.85 -19.01 -8.14
CA PRO A 123 -13.88 -17.98 -7.11
C PRO A 123 -12.92 -18.29 -5.95
N SER A 124 -12.28 -17.26 -5.42
CA SER A 124 -11.51 -17.34 -4.18
C SER A 124 -12.10 -16.41 -3.13
N ILE A 125 -12.23 -16.92 -1.91
CA ILE A 125 -12.80 -16.18 -0.78
C ILE A 125 -11.68 -15.90 0.20
N ARG A 126 -11.45 -14.63 0.52
CA ARG A 126 -10.47 -14.19 1.51
C ARG A 126 -11.21 -13.59 2.69
N GLY A 127 -11.10 -14.25 3.84
CA GLY A 127 -11.63 -13.73 5.10
C GLY A 127 -10.50 -13.13 5.94
N ALA A 128 -10.72 -11.95 6.49
CA ALA A 128 -9.81 -11.28 7.39
C ALA A 128 -10.52 -10.87 8.69
N LEU A 129 -9.85 -11.05 9.81
CA LEU A 129 -10.32 -10.66 11.13
C LEU A 129 -9.17 -9.95 11.86
N VAL A 130 -9.43 -8.75 12.37
CA VAL A 130 -8.49 -8.01 13.22
C VAL A 130 -9.16 -7.65 14.53
N LEU A 131 -8.52 -8.05 15.62
CA LEU A 131 -8.91 -7.72 16.99
C LEU A 131 -7.93 -6.68 17.54
N GLY A 132 -8.45 -5.64 18.18
CA GLY A 132 -7.65 -4.62 18.86
C GLY A 132 -7.86 -4.65 20.37
N TYR A 133 -6.81 -4.57 21.19
CA TYR A 133 -6.97 -4.45 22.64
C TYR A 133 -5.81 -3.64 23.22
N GLU A 134 -6.08 -2.52 23.90
CA GLU A 134 -5.06 -1.66 24.54
C GLU A 134 -3.81 -1.45 23.67
N ASP A 135 -3.99 -0.93 22.46
CA ASP A 135 -2.96 -0.68 21.42
C ASP A 135 -2.34 -1.93 20.75
N TRP A 136 -2.64 -3.14 21.23
CA TRP A 136 -2.32 -4.38 20.53
C TRP A 136 -3.31 -4.67 19.42
N LEU A 137 -2.83 -5.25 18.33
CA LEU A 137 -3.60 -5.68 17.18
C LEU A 137 -3.25 -7.14 16.90
N ALA A 138 -4.25 -8.00 16.80
CA ALA A 138 -4.10 -9.38 16.38
C ALA A 138 -4.95 -9.61 15.12
N GLY A 139 -4.28 -9.93 14.01
CA GLY A 139 -4.90 -10.17 12.73
C GLY A 139 -4.81 -11.64 12.32
N TYR A 140 -5.87 -12.16 11.73
CA TYR A 140 -5.90 -13.45 11.05
C TYR A 140 -6.47 -13.26 9.65
N GLN A 141 -5.82 -13.82 8.64
CA GLN A 141 -6.30 -13.84 7.27
C GLN A 141 -6.28 -15.25 6.73
N MET A 142 -7.38 -15.67 6.12
CA MET A 142 -7.52 -16.94 5.43
C MET A 142 -7.92 -16.71 3.97
N SER A 143 -7.35 -17.49 3.06
CA SER A 143 -7.75 -17.52 1.65
C SER A 143 -8.19 -18.95 1.29
N PHE A 144 -9.40 -19.09 0.77
CA PHE A 144 -10.01 -20.35 0.35
C PHE A 144 -10.28 -20.32 -1.15
N GLU A 145 -9.69 -21.26 -1.89
CA GLU A 145 -9.95 -21.43 -3.32
C GLU A 145 -11.07 -22.47 -3.50
N THR A 146 -12.22 -22.06 -4.04
CA THR A 146 -13.36 -22.98 -4.19
C THR A 146 -13.11 -24.04 -5.26
N ALA A 147 -12.29 -23.74 -6.28
CA ALA A 147 -11.95 -24.66 -7.36
C ALA A 147 -11.19 -25.90 -6.84
N LYS A 148 -10.34 -25.73 -5.84
CA LYS A 148 -9.55 -26.81 -5.22
C LYS A 148 -10.17 -27.32 -3.91
N SER A 149 -11.16 -26.61 -3.38
CA SER A 149 -11.74 -26.85 -2.05
C SER A 149 -10.67 -26.92 -0.96
N GLN A 150 -9.68 -26.02 -1.02
CA GLN A 150 -8.55 -25.99 -0.08
C GLN A 150 -8.28 -24.58 0.41
N VAL A 151 -7.88 -24.49 1.67
CA VAL A 151 -7.30 -23.26 2.25
C VAL A 151 -5.88 -23.14 1.72
N THR A 152 -5.63 -22.13 0.89
CA THR A 152 -4.34 -21.92 0.23
C THR A 152 -3.43 -20.98 0.99
N GLN A 153 -4.01 -20.08 1.81
CA GLN A 153 -3.26 -19.14 2.61
C GLN A 153 -3.85 -19.00 4.00
N SER A 154 -2.99 -19.00 5.02
CA SER A 154 -3.32 -18.74 6.41
C SER A 154 -2.21 -17.88 6.99
N ASN A 155 -2.51 -16.60 7.22
CA ASN A 155 -1.56 -15.62 7.73
C ASN A 155 -2.01 -15.15 9.11
N PHE A 156 -1.05 -15.03 10.01
CA PHE A 156 -1.24 -14.44 11.33
C PHE A 156 -0.41 -13.16 11.40
N ALA A 157 -1.00 -12.11 11.95
CA ALA A 157 -0.34 -10.85 12.21
C ALA A 157 -0.52 -10.47 13.67
N VAL A 158 0.55 -10.00 14.31
CA VAL A 158 0.48 -9.36 15.62
C VAL A 158 1.16 -8.02 15.46
N GLY A 159 0.51 -6.96 15.90
CA GLY A 159 1.05 -5.63 15.90
C GLY A 159 0.77 -4.88 17.17
N TYR A 160 1.54 -3.83 17.39
CA TYR A 160 1.35 -2.89 18.47
C TYR A 160 1.37 -1.49 17.87
N LYS A 161 0.31 -0.71 18.04
CA LYS A 161 0.13 0.59 17.38
C LYS A 161 -0.16 1.66 18.41
N THR A 162 0.75 2.62 18.52
CA THR A 162 0.57 3.90 19.23
C THR A 162 0.57 5.05 18.22
N ASP A 163 0.27 6.27 18.66
CA ASP A 163 0.27 7.46 17.78
C ASP A 163 1.63 7.73 17.09
N GLU A 164 2.73 7.28 17.71
CA GLU A 164 4.10 7.56 17.26
C GLU A 164 4.79 6.33 16.63
N TYR A 165 4.40 5.13 17.06
CA TYR A 165 5.07 3.87 16.71
C TYR A 165 4.09 2.78 16.26
N THR A 166 4.47 1.99 15.27
CA THR A 166 3.76 0.75 14.92
C THR A 166 4.74 -0.39 14.75
N PHE A 167 4.52 -1.49 15.45
CA PHE A 167 5.30 -2.72 15.41
C PHE A 167 4.47 -3.87 14.82
N GLY A 168 5.09 -4.79 14.09
CA GLY A 168 4.43 -6.01 13.58
C GLY A 168 5.17 -6.75 12.45
N GLY A 169 6.51 -6.77 12.48
CA GLY A 169 7.38 -7.20 11.36
C GLY A 169 7.95 -6.05 10.54
N SER A 170 7.37 -4.86 10.69
CA SER A 170 7.98 -3.57 10.35
C SER A 170 7.82 -2.63 11.53
N ILE A 171 8.71 -1.65 11.61
CA ILE A 171 8.70 -0.57 12.60
C ILE A 171 8.43 0.71 11.82
N TYR A 172 7.30 1.35 12.08
CA TYR A 172 7.05 2.72 11.64
C TYR A 172 7.34 3.67 12.80
N GLN A 173 8.03 4.77 12.51
CA GLN A 173 8.31 5.82 13.48
C GLN A 173 8.13 7.19 12.82
N LYS A 174 7.22 7.99 13.39
CA LYS A 174 7.04 9.39 13.00
C LYS A 174 7.90 10.28 13.89
N VAL A 175 9.10 10.61 13.43
CA VAL A 175 10.09 11.37 14.22
C VAL A 175 9.64 12.81 14.43
N ASN A 176 9.09 13.45 13.40
CA ASN A 176 8.50 14.79 13.52
C ASN A 176 7.40 14.99 12.44
N LYS A 177 6.79 16.18 12.37
CA LYS A 177 5.75 16.49 11.38
C LYS A 177 6.22 16.41 9.92
N LYS A 178 7.53 16.44 9.68
CA LYS A 178 8.18 16.43 8.36
C LYS A 178 8.92 15.13 8.05
N LEU A 179 9.34 14.36 9.04
CA LEU A 179 10.21 13.20 8.91
C LEU A 179 9.52 11.95 9.44
N GLU A 180 9.32 11.00 8.55
CA GLU A 180 8.80 9.68 8.83
C GLU A 180 9.86 8.65 8.45
N THR A 181 10.10 7.68 9.32
CA THR A 181 11.08 6.62 9.12
C THR A 181 10.41 5.27 9.29
N ALA A 182 10.85 4.29 8.52
CA ALA A 182 10.37 2.93 8.62
C ALA A 182 11.52 1.94 8.49
N VAL A 183 11.48 0.88 9.29
CA VAL A 183 12.37 -0.26 9.19
C VAL A 183 11.50 -1.48 8.88
N ASN A 184 11.90 -2.27 7.90
CA ASN A 184 11.22 -3.52 7.57
C ASN A 184 12.17 -4.68 7.80
N LEU A 185 11.71 -5.73 8.48
CA LEU A 185 12.47 -6.94 8.72
C LEU A 185 11.63 -8.14 8.28
N ALA A 186 12.11 -8.83 7.25
CA ALA A 186 11.49 -10.04 6.72
C ALA A 186 12.48 -11.19 6.80
N TRP A 187 12.02 -12.34 7.29
CA TRP A 187 12.80 -13.57 7.35
C TRP A 187 11.92 -14.75 6.98
N THR A 188 12.48 -15.75 6.29
CA THR A 188 11.77 -16.94 5.86
C THR A 188 12.37 -18.15 6.55
N ALA A 189 11.59 -18.89 7.34
CA ALA A 189 12.09 -20.03 8.12
C ALA A 189 12.83 -21.11 7.31
N ARG A 190 12.55 -21.21 6.00
CA ARG A 190 13.19 -22.15 5.08
C ARG A 190 14.58 -21.71 4.61
N ASN A 191 14.92 -20.43 4.71
CA ASN A 191 16.17 -19.87 4.18
C ASN A 191 16.85 -18.96 5.21
N SER A 192 18.17 -19.06 5.38
CA SER A 192 18.91 -18.23 6.34
C SER A 192 19.00 -16.75 5.94
N ASN A 193 18.44 -16.38 4.79
CA ASN A 193 18.41 -15.00 4.32
C ASN A 193 17.42 -14.16 5.15
N THR A 194 17.97 -13.18 5.85
CA THR A 194 17.19 -12.12 6.49
C THR A 194 17.20 -10.91 5.58
N CYS A 195 16.03 -10.42 5.16
CA CYS A 195 15.88 -9.20 4.40
C CYS A 195 15.58 -8.06 5.37
N PHE A 196 16.45 -7.06 5.43
CA PHE A 196 16.18 -5.84 6.17
C PHE A 196 16.21 -4.63 5.23
N GLY A 197 15.34 -3.67 5.50
CA GLY A 197 15.29 -2.40 4.79
C GLY A 197 15.07 -1.26 5.75
N ILE A 198 15.66 -0.11 5.45
CA ILE A 198 15.44 1.15 6.15
C ILE A 198 14.96 2.16 5.10
N ALA A 199 13.88 2.87 5.40
CA ALA A 199 13.37 3.93 4.56
C ALA A 199 13.08 5.18 5.40
N ALA A 200 13.26 6.33 4.78
CA ALA A 200 12.97 7.62 5.35
C ALA A 200 12.24 8.46 4.30
N LYS A 201 11.21 9.16 4.76
CA LYS A 201 10.44 10.12 3.98
C LYS A 201 10.52 11.46 4.69
N TYR A 202 11.03 12.45 3.97
CA TYR A 202 11.24 13.79 4.45
C TYR A 202 10.45 14.79 3.61
N GLN A 203 9.43 15.38 4.21
CA GLN A 203 8.68 16.49 3.67
C GLN A 203 9.49 17.78 3.87
N ILE A 204 10.16 18.21 2.79
CA ILE A 204 10.95 19.45 2.78
C ILE A 204 10.00 20.63 3.01
N ASP A 205 8.97 20.69 2.15
CA ASP A 205 7.94 21.71 2.10
C ASP A 205 6.56 21.07 1.84
N PRO A 206 5.43 21.80 1.98
CA PRO A 206 4.10 21.27 1.68
C PRO A 206 3.99 20.65 0.27
N ASP A 207 4.73 21.21 -0.68
CA ASP A 207 4.73 20.80 -2.09
C ASP A 207 5.89 19.88 -2.48
N ALA A 208 6.89 19.67 -1.62
CA ALA A 208 8.11 18.91 -1.95
C ALA A 208 8.41 17.83 -0.91
N CYS A 209 8.62 16.60 -1.38
CA CYS A 209 8.91 15.44 -0.55
C CYS A 209 10.10 14.66 -1.11
N PHE A 210 11.05 14.34 -0.25
CA PHE A 210 12.17 13.45 -0.55
C PHE A 210 11.97 12.11 0.16
N SER A 211 12.29 11.02 -0.52
CA SER A 211 12.25 9.66 0.01
C SER A 211 13.58 8.99 -0.26
N ALA A 212 14.12 8.28 0.73
CA ALA A 212 15.30 7.46 0.59
C ALA A 212 15.07 6.10 1.22
N LYS A 213 15.62 5.06 0.62
CA LYS A 213 15.59 3.72 1.20
C LYS A 213 16.86 2.95 0.88
N VAL A 214 17.21 2.04 1.78
CA VAL A 214 18.35 1.15 1.65
C VAL A 214 17.94 -0.23 2.13
N ASN A 215 18.50 -1.28 1.53
CA ASN A 215 18.30 -2.64 2.00
C ASN A 215 19.63 -3.39 2.17
N ASN A 216 19.54 -4.59 2.75
CA ASN A 216 20.68 -5.46 3.02
C ASN A 216 21.31 -6.10 1.77
N SER A 217 20.69 -5.94 0.61
CA SER A 217 21.26 -6.31 -0.69
C SER A 217 22.11 -5.20 -1.29
N SER A 218 22.35 -4.11 -0.54
CA SER A 218 23.06 -2.91 -0.98
C SER A 218 22.32 -2.12 -2.07
N LEU A 219 21.00 -2.27 -2.20
CA LEU A 219 20.20 -1.43 -3.10
C LEU A 219 19.82 -0.14 -2.38
N ILE A 220 20.15 0.99 -2.99
CA ILE A 220 19.86 2.33 -2.49
C ILE A 220 18.85 2.99 -3.43
N GLY A 221 17.67 3.32 -2.91
CA GLY A 221 16.61 3.99 -3.64
C GLY A 221 16.46 5.44 -3.20
N PHE A 222 16.36 6.35 -4.16
CA PHE A 222 16.02 7.75 -3.96
C PHE A 222 14.72 8.08 -4.69
N GLY A 223 13.89 8.91 -4.09
CA GLY A 223 12.65 9.43 -4.65
C GLY A 223 12.52 10.91 -4.34
N TYR A 224 12.13 11.72 -5.31
CA TYR A 224 11.84 13.13 -5.14
C TYR A 224 10.49 13.43 -5.78
N THR A 225 9.53 13.85 -4.97
CA THR A 225 8.19 14.24 -5.42
C THR A 225 8.01 15.73 -5.26
N GLN A 226 7.67 16.41 -6.35
CA GLN A 226 7.36 17.83 -6.43
C GLN A 226 5.93 18.03 -6.92
N THR A 227 5.14 18.76 -6.16
CA THR A 227 3.86 19.31 -6.61
C THR A 227 4.17 20.56 -7.43
N LEU A 228 3.86 20.51 -8.73
CA LEU A 228 4.14 21.61 -9.66
C LEU A 228 3.01 22.64 -9.67
N LYS A 229 1.78 22.16 -9.59
CA LYS A 229 0.54 22.94 -9.49
C LYS A 229 -0.47 22.16 -8.65
N PRO A 230 -1.52 22.80 -8.12
CA PRO A 230 -2.64 22.07 -7.52
C PRO A 230 -3.14 21.00 -8.48
N GLY A 231 -3.10 19.74 -8.04
CA GLY A 231 -3.48 18.58 -8.85
C GLY A 231 -2.41 18.02 -9.79
N ILE A 232 -1.17 18.53 -9.81
CA ILE A 232 -0.08 17.96 -10.64
C ILE A 232 1.13 17.65 -9.76
N LYS A 233 1.48 16.37 -9.65
CA LYS A 233 2.66 15.89 -8.93
C LYS A 233 3.61 15.19 -9.88
N LEU A 234 4.87 15.63 -9.87
CA LEU A 234 5.98 14.98 -10.54
C LEU A 234 6.80 14.20 -9.51
N THR A 235 7.11 12.94 -9.79
CA THR A 235 7.99 12.10 -8.98
C THR A 235 9.16 11.63 -9.83
N LEU A 236 10.38 11.82 -9.34
CA LEU A 236 11.60 11.25 -9.91
C LEU A 236 12.09 10.19 -8.94
N SER A 237 12.51 9.04 -9.45
CA SER A 237 13.04 7.96 -8.62
C SER A 237 14.26 7.30 -9.26
N ALA A 238 15.22 6.90 -8.44
CA ALA A 238 16.45 6.26 -8.88
C ALA A 238 16.81 5.14 -7.91
N LEU A 239 17.00 3.92 -8.43
CA LEU A 239 17.49 2.77 -7.66
C LEU A 239 18.91 2.46 -8.13
N LEU A 240 19.86 2.57 -7.22
CA LEU A 240 21.26 2.27 -7.45
C LEU A 240 21.60 0.94 -6.79
N ASP A 241 22.29 0.09 -7.54
CA ASP A 241 22.91 -1.12 -6.98
C ASP A 241 24.28 -0.75 -6.43
N GLY A 242 24.42 -0.84 -5.10
CA GLY A 242 25.65 -0.52 -4.38
C GLY A 242 26.78 -1.52 -4.62
N LYS A 243 26.49 -2.73 -5.12
CA LYS A 243 27.52 -3.73 -5.45
C LYS A 243 28.20 -3.42 -6.79
N ASP A 244 27.42 -2.91 -7.74
CA ASP A 244 27.82 -2.74 -9.14
C ASP A 244 27.73 -1.28 -9.63
N ILE A 245 28.06 -0.31 -8.77
CA ILE A 245 27.99 1.14 -9.08
C ILE A 245 28.79 1.49 -10.35
N ASN A 246 29.93 0.83 -10.57
CA ASN A 246 30.81 1.09 -11.72
C ASN A 246 30.37 0.38 -13.01
N VAL A 247 29.49 -0.62 -12.92
CA VAL A 247 29.06 -1.45 -14.06
C VAL A 247 27.70 -0.98 -14.61
N GLY A 248 26.90 -0.30 -13.79
CA GLY A 248 25.62 0.30 -14.18
C GLY A 248 24.42 -0.47 -13.61
N GLY A 249 23.33 -0.58 -14.39
CA GLY A 249 22.10 -1.26 -13.95
C GLY A 249 21.18 -0.43 -13.03
N HIS A 250 21.40 0.88 -12.97
CA HIS A 250 20.57 1.78 -12.18
C HIS A 250 19.19 1.95 -12.81
N LYS A 251 18.14 1.75 -12.00
CA LYS A 251 16.76 1.91 -12.48
C LYS A 251 16.28 3.32 -12.23
N LEU A 252 16.06 4.06 -13.30
CA LEU A 252 15.47 5.40 -13.25
C LEU A 252 13.97 5.30 -13.49
N GLY A 253 13.20 6.11 -12.79
CA GLY A 253 11.75 6.13 -12.89
C GLY A 253 11.21 7.55 -12.82
N LEU A 254 10.12 7.78 -13.54
CA LEU A 254 9.43 9.06 -13.60
C LEU A 254 7.94 8.82 -13.41
N GLY A 255 7.33 9.50 -12.45
CA GLY A 255 5.90 9.44 -12.18
C GLY A 255 5.27 10.81 -12.41
N LEU A 256 4.18 10.86 -13.15
CA LEU A 256 3.34 12.04 -13.29
C LEU A 256 1.94 11.69 -12.82
N GLU A 257 1.49 12.33 -11.75
CA GLU A 257 0.15 12.17 -11.20
C GLU A 257 -0.65 13.45 -11.45
N PHE A 258 -1.77 13.31 -12.14
CA PHE A 258 -2.75 14.34 -12.37
C PHE A 258 -4.00 14.04 -11.54
N GLN A 259 -4.47 15.03 -10.80
CA GLN A 259 -5.67 14.95 -10.00
C GLN A 259 -6.62 16.06 -10.45
N ALA A 260 -7.82 15.64 -10.88
CA ALA A 260 -8.91 16.48 -11.35
C ALA A 260 -10.14 16.37 -10.43
#